data_AF-A0A1I4G3F7-F1
#
_entry.id   AF-A0A1I4G3F7-F1
#
_cell.length_a   1.000
_cell.length_b   1.000
_cell.length_c   1.000
_cell.angle_alpha   90.00
_cell.angle_beta   90.00
_cell.angle_gamma   90.00
#
_symmetry.space_group_name_H-M   'P 1'
#
loop_
_entity.id
_entity.type
_entity.pdbx_description
1 polymer ?
#
loop_
_entity_poly.entity_id
_entity_poly.type
_entity_poly.pdbx_seq_one_letter_code
_entity_poly.pdbx_strand_id
1 'polypeptide(L)'
;MDIFDTRTMLEAVEQIPSARRFLMVTFFNGGVPRTFASKTVDIDIVKGQRKMAPFVHPRLPGSVVLRDGYRADTYTPPYIQPKIETTAELILKRAAGDNPYASRTPLERAGAQLGKDLADLDDQITRREEWMCSRALTTGQVQVVGEGVDDTIDFLMAADHKVTLSTDKWDAAGSDPLGDLRAWKRKIARDSGRTANVAVLSGEAVDAFQANDMVMKQLNTRRVDLGLILPQELPDGVTYLGYLNDPGVDLYAYDEWYLDDNGDEQPMIAAGGLILGATNTRNAMLYGAIQDLDAIESGLVEAARFPKSWVTQEPSARWLKLQSAPLAGLLEPDAFLYAKVV
;
A
#
# COMPACT_ATOMS: atom_id res chain seq x y z
N MET A 1 -27.52 15.96 -18.21
CA MET A 1 -26.71 15.04 -17.41
C MET A 1 -26.85 15.48 -15.97
N ASP A 2 -27.28 14.57 -15.10
CA ASP A 2 -27.34 14.84 -13.67
C ASP A 2 -25.93 14.64 -13.09
N ILE A 3 -25.36 15.67 -12.47
CA ILE A 3 -24.03 15.61 -11.86
C ILE A 3 -23.97 14.64 -10.67
N PHE A 4 -25.13 14.26 -10.14
CA PHE A 4 -25.28 13.34 -9.02
C PHE A 4 -25.51 11.89 -9.46
N ASP A 5 -25.58 11.63 -10.77
CA ASP A 5 -25.67 10.28 -11.31
C ASP A 5 -24.37 9.50 -11.10
N THR A 6 -24.49 8.21 -10.78
CA THR A 6 -23.37 7.34 -10.44
C THR A 6 -22.32 7.28 -11.54
N ARG A 7 -22.73 7.27 -12.81
CA ARG A 7 -21.80 7.23 -13.95
C ARG A 7 -20.98 8.51 -14.07
N THR A 8 -21.63 9.66 -13.90
CA THR A 8 -20.95 10.97 -13.95
C THR A 8 -20.01 11.15 -12.76
N MET A 9 -20.39 10.67 -11.57
CA MET A 9 -19.49 10.67 -10.41
C MET A 9 -18.32 9.70 -10.58
N LEU A 10 -18.51 8.55 -11.22
CA LEU A 10 -17.43 7.60 -11.48
C LEU A 10 -16.39 8.18 -12.44
N GLU A 11 -16.83 8.81 -13.54
CA GLU A 11 -15.93 9.55 -14.45
C GLU A 11 -15.17 10.66 -13.74
N ALA A 12 -15.82 11.34 -12.78
CA ALA A 12 -15.16 12.35 -11.96
C ALA A 12 -14.09 11.72 -11.06
N VAL A 13 -14.39 10.61 -10.39
CA VAL A 13 -13.44 9.89 -9.53
C VAL A 13 -12.22 9.40 -10.31
N GLU A 14 -12.39 8.92 -11.54
CA GLU A 14 -11.29 8.49 -12.40
C GLU A 14 -10.34 9.64 -12.81
N GLN A 15 -10.83 10.89 -12.80
CA GLN A 15 -10.04 12.07 -13.15
C GLN A 15 -9.36 12.74 -11.95
N ILE A 16 -9.69 12.32 -10.71
CA ILE A 16 -9.08 12.88 -9.51
C ILE A 16 -7.61 12.43 -9.46
N PRO A 17 -6.65 13.37 -9.30
CA PRO A 17 -5.26 12.99 -9.09
C PRO A 17 -5.16 12.17 -7.80
N SER A 18 -4.66 10.95 -7.92
CA SER A 18 -4.60 10.00 -6.81
C SER A 18 -3.71 10.52 -5.68
N ALA A 19 -4.13 10.29 -4.44
CA ALA A 19 -3.29 10.45 -3.27
C ALA A 19 -2.02 9.57 -3.34
N ARG A 20 -1.10 9.85 -2.42
CA ARG A 20 0.18 9.15 -2.26
C ARG A 20 -0.07 7.65 -2.04
N ARG A 21 0.55 6.80 -2.85
CA ARG A 21 0.29 5.34 -2.88
C ARG A 21 1.53 4.51 -3.22
N PHE A 22 2.68 4.94 -2.69
CA PHE A 22 3.98 4.43 -3.10
C PHE A 22 4.16 2.94 -2.81
N LEU A 23 3.83 2.47 -1.60
CA LEU A 23 3.90 1.06 -1.23
C LEU A 23 2.93 0.22 -2.04
N MET A 24 1.71 0.72 -2.24
CA MET A 24 0.68 0.04 -3.04
C MET A 24 1.13 -0.15 -4.50
N VAL A 25 1.69 0.88 -5.14
CA VAL A 25 2.15 0.80 -6.53
C VAL A 25 3.41 -0.06 -6.65
N THR A 26 4.36 0.10 -5.73
CA THR A 26 5.69 -0.53 -5.80
C THR A 26 5.66 -2.02 -5.46
N PHE A 27 4.85 -2.44 -4.48
CA PHE A 27 4.88 -3.81 -3.95
C PHE A 27 3.60 -4.61 -4.15
N PHE A 28 2.48 -3.96 -4.49
CA PHE A 28 1.18 -4.62 -4.69
C PHE A 28 0.60 -4.37 -6.09
N ASN A 29 1.43 -3.97 -7.06
CA ASN A 29 1.00 -3.70 -8.44
C ASN A 29 -0.26 -2.80 -8.50
N GLY A 30 -0.38 -1.82 -7.60
CA GLY A 30 -1.57 -0.98 -7.43
C GLY A 30 -1.98 -0.18 -8.67
N GLY A 31 -1.12 -0.11 -9.69
CA GLY A 31 -1.46 0.47 -11.00
C GLY A 31 -2.39 -0.41 -11.85
N VAL A 32 -2.48 -1.72 -11.57
CA VAL A 32 -3.40 -2.66 -12.23
C VAL A 32 -4.05 -3.56 -11.18
N PRO A 33 -5.00 -3.03 -10.40
CA PRO A 33 -5.68 -3.81 -9.37
C PRO A 33 -6.55 -4.92 -9.96
N ARG A 34 -6.82 -5.97 -9.18
CA ARG A 34 -7.73 -7.06 -9.56
C ARG A 34 -9.06 -6.88 -8.85
N THR A 35 -10.14 -6.78 -9.62
CA THR A 35 -11.51 -6.73 -9.12
C THR A 35 -12.16 -8.11 -9.22
N PHE A 36 -13.07 -8.42 -8.31
CA PHE A 36 -13.80 -9.69 -8.25
C PHE A 36 -15.31 -9.44 -8.11
N ALA A 37 -16.14 -10.18 -8.85
CA ALA A 37 -17.61 -10.15 -8.69
C ALA A 37 -18.10 -10.87 -7.43
N SER A 38 -17.23 -11.64 -6.78
CA SER A 38 -17.53 -12.31 -5.52
C SER A 38 -17.29 -11.39 -4.33
N LYS A 39 -18.10 -11.58 -3.28
CA LYS A 39 -17.88 -10.94 -1.96
C LYS A 39 -16.52 -11.33 -1.37
N THR A 40 -16.07 -12.54 -1.64
CA THR A 40 -14.80 -13.07 -1.17
C THR A 40 -13.75 -12.98 -2.27
N VAL A 41 -12.51 -12.85 -1.84
CA VAL A 41 -11.33 -12.86 -2.70
C VAL A 41 -10.48 -14.07 -2.31
N ASP A 42 -10.10 -14.85 -3.32
CA ASP A 42 -9.21 -15.99 -3.12
C ASP A 42 -7.76 -15.54 -3.23
N ILE A 43 -6.98 -15.83 -2.18
CA ILE A 43 -5.54 -15.56 -2.13
C ILE A 43 -4.82 -16.90 -2.08
N ASP A 44 -4.02 -17.16 -3.12
CA ASP A 44 -3.15 -18.32 -3.20
C ASP A 44 -1.76 -17.97 -2.67
N ILE A 45 -1.50 -18.29 -1.40
CA ILE A 45 -0.18 -18.09 -0.80
C ILE A 45 0.73 -19.23 -1.25
N VAL A 46 1.74 -18.90 -2.06
CA VAL A 46 2.70 -19.86 -2.61
C VAL A 46 4.02 -19.75 -1.87
N LYS A 47 4.35 -20.75 -1.05
CA LYS A 47 5.69 -20.90 -0.46
C LYS A 47 6.55 -21.78 -1.36
N GLY A 48 7.24 -21.14 -2.30
CA GLY A 48 8.04 -21.86 -3.29
C GLY A 48 9.32 -22.43 -2.68
N GLN A 49 9.46 -23.76 -2.67
CA GLN A 49 10.74 -24.41 -2.38
C GLN A 49 11.50 -24.68 -3.69
N ARG A 50 12.78 -24.31 -3.76
CA ARG A 50 13.64 -24.60 -4.91
C ARG A 50 14.08 -26.07 -4.91
N LYS A 51 13.21 -26.97 -5.34
CA LYS A 51 13.55 -28.39 -5.54
C LYS A 51 14.38 -28.55 -6.82
N MET A 52 15.54 -29.18 -6.70
CA MET A 52 16.34 -29.57 -7.87
C MET A 52 15.71 -30.78 -8.55
N ALA A 53 15.66 -30.78 -9.87
CA ALA A 53 15.22 -31.93 -10.63
C ALA A 53 16.19 -33.11 -10.40
N PRO A 54 15.70 -34.31 -10.07
CA PRO A 54 16.56 -35.49 -9.96
C PRO A 54 17.11 -35.88 -11.34
N PHE A 55 18.38 -36.28 -11.38
CA PHE A 55 18.95 -36.90 -12.57
C PHE A 55 18.37 -38.30 -12.77
N VAL A 56 17.87 -38.59 -13.97
CA VAL A 56 17.35 -39.92 -14.33
C VAL A 56 18.09 -40.45 -15.55
N HIS A 57 18.47 -41.73 -15.50
CA HIS A 57 19.10 -42.40 -16.63
C HIS A 57 18.09 -42.54 -17.79
N PRO A 58 18.43 -42.24 -19.06
CA PRO A 58 17.48 -42.20 -20.19
C PRO A 58 16.70 -43.49 -20.47
N ARG A 59 17.15 -44.63 -19.90
CA ARG A 59 16.55 -45.97 -20.07
C ARG A 59 15.63 -46.38 -18.91
N LEU A 60 15.51 -45.56 -17.87
CA LEU A 60 14.63 -45.81 -16.73
C LEU A 60 13.45 -44.84 -16.76
N PRO A 61 12.26 -45.24 -16.28
CA PRO A 61 11.14 -44.31 -16.12
C PRO A 61 11.52 -43.16 -15.19
N GLY A 62 11.07 -41.95 -15.53
CA GLY A 62 11.31 -40.73 -14.77
C GLY A 62 10.92 -40.87 -13.30
N SER A 63 11.70 -40.28 -12.40
CA SER A 63 11.35 -40.20 -10.99
C SER A 63 10.16 -39.27 -10.77
N VAL A 64 9.20 -39.70 -9.97
CA VAL A 64 8.01 -38.91 -9.63
C VAL A 64 8.41 -37.78 -8.69
N VAL A 65 8.22 -36.53 -9.15
CA VAL A 65 8.37 -35.34 -8.31
C VAL A 65 6.99 -34.99 -7.75
N LEU A 66 6.91 -34.88 -6.42
CA LEU A 66 5.69 -34.41 -5.75
C LEU A 66 5.48 -32.92 -6.03
N ARG A 67 4.26 -32.55 -6.43
CA ARG A 67 3.87 -31.14 -6.62
C ARG A 67 3.97 -30.39 -5.30
N ASP A 68 4.37 -29.13 -5.38
CA ASP A 68 4.29 -28.24 -4.22
C ASP A 68 2.82 -27.96 -3.90
N GLY A 69 2.49 -27.96 -2.61
CA GLY A 69 1.20 -27.48 -2.14
C GLY A 69 1.17 -25.96 -2.17
N TYR A 70 0.05 -25.39 -2.59
CA TYR A 70 -0.30 -24.00 -2.34
C TYR A 70 -1.38 -23.98 -1.24
N ARG A 71 -1.42 -22.91 -0.45
CA ARG A 71 -2.53 -22.68 0.48
C ARG A 71 -3.45 -21.65 -0.16
N ALA A 72 -4.63 -22.09 -0.57
CA ALA A 72 -5.72 -21.22 -0.97
C ALA A 72 -6.47 -20.82 0.31
N ASP A 73 -6.41 -19.54 0.66
CA ASP A 73 -7.24 -18.97 1.71
C ASP A 73 -8.22 -17.98 1.05
N THR A 74 -9.50 -18.16 1.32
CA THR A 74 -10.57 -17.26 0.87
C THR A 74 -10.80 -16.22 1.95
N TYR A 75 -10.58 -14.95 1.63
CA TYR A 75 -10.79 -13.84 2.55
C TYR A 75 -12.00 -13.01 2.13
N THR A 76 -12.67 -12.41 3.10
CA THR A 76 -13.66 -11.36 2.84
C THR A 76 -12.97 -10.01 3.04
N PRO A 77 -12.72 -9.21 1.99
CA PRO A 77 -12.11 -7.91 2.15
C PRO A 77 -12.91 -7.03 3.13
N PRO A 78 -12.23 -6.21 3.94
CA PRO A 78 -12.90 -5.23 4.77
C PRO A 78 -13.64 -4.21 3.92
N TYR A 79 -14.82 -3.82 4.39
CA TYR A 79 -15.68 -2.88 3.66
C TYR A 79 -15.44 -1.45 4.16
N ILE A 80 -15.05 -0.55 3.27
CA ILE A 80 -14.79 0.85 3.56
C ILE A 80 -15.88 1.69 2.90
N GLN A 81 -16.57 2.52 3.68
CA GLN A 81 -17.68 3.33 3.19
C GLN A 81 -17.83 4.69 3.90
N PRO A 82 -16.83 5.59 3.77
CA PRO A 82 -16.96 6.93 4.32
C PRO A 82 -18.15 7.65 3.67
N LYS A 83 -18.87 8.41 4.50
CA LYS A 83 -20.03 9.21 4.09
C LYS A 83 -19.91 10.61 4.62
N ILE A 84 -20.36 11.58 3.85
CA ILE A 84 -20.42 12.99 4.22
C ILE A 84 -21.79 13.56 3.91
N GLU A 85 -22.24 14.51 4.73
CA GLU A 85 -23.45 15.28 4.48
C GLU A 85 -23.10 16.63 3.83
N THR A 86 -23.82 16.95 2.76
CA THR A 86 -23.80 18.26 2.13
C THR A 86 -25.15 18.93 2.39
N THR A 87 -25.15 20.00 3.18
CA THR A 87 -26.35 20.78 3.52
C THR A 87 -26.51 21.99 2.60
N ALA A 88 -27.72 22.53 2.51
CA ALA A 88 -28.00 23.74 1.73
C ALA A 88 -27.17 24.95 2.21
N GLU A 89 -26.87 25.02 3.52
CA GLU A 89 -26.05 26.09 4.09
C GLU A 89 -24.60 26.06 3.54
N LEU A 90 -24.00 24.87 3.41
CA LEU A 90 -22.67 24.71 2.82
C LEU A 90 -22.63 25.15 1.34
N ILE A 91 -23.69 24.87 0.57
CA ILE A 91 -23.79 25.25 -0.85
C ILE A 91 -24.03 26.76 -1.03
N LEU A 92 -24.79 27.36 -0.11
CA LEU A 92 -25.09 28.80 -0.13
C LEU A 92 -23.91 29.65 0.36
N LYS A 93 -23.09 29.10 1.27
CA LYS A 93 -21.84 29.73 1.72
C LYS A 93 -20.83 29.82 0.57
N ARG A 94 -20.06 30.90 0.57
CA ARG A 94 -18.98 31.13 -0.40
C ARG A 94 -17.82 30.19 -0.10
N ALA A 95 -17.25 29.57 -1.12
CA ALA A 95 -16.03 28.78 -0.99
C ALA A 95 -14.81 29.69 -0.76
N ALA A 96 -13.80 29.19 -0.05
CA ALA A 96 -12.54 29.90 0.13
C ALA A 96 -11.90 30.19 -1.25
N GLY A 97 -11.53 31.45 -1.52
CA GLY A 97 -10.89 31.87 -2.78
C GLY A 97 -11.83 32.33 -3.90
N ASP A 98 -13.15 32.19 -3.77
CA ASP A 98 -14.09 32.70 -4.78
C ASP A 98 -14.03 34.24 -4.88
N ASN A 99 -14.19 34.84 -6.06
CA ASN A 99 -14.27 36.30 -6.21
C ASN A 99 -15.61 36.81 -5.64
N PRO A 100 -15.64 37.82 -4.74
CA PRO A 100 -16.89 38.39 -4.21
C PRO A 100 -17.88 38.85 -5.28
N TYR A 101 -17.40 39.16 -6.49
CA TYR A 101 -18.16 39.73 -7.58
C TYR A 101 -18.52 38.73 -8.70
N ALA A 102 -18.04 37.48 -8.63
CA ALA A 102 -18.38 36.44 -9.61
C ALA A 102 -19.60 35.66 -9.15
N SER A 103 -20.74 35.86 -9.80
CA SER A 103 -21.98 35.14 -9.52
C SER A 103 -21.95 33.73 -10.12
N ARG A 104 -21.26 32.79 -9.48
CA ARG A 104 -21.47 31.35 -9.72
C ARG A 104 -22.88 30.97 -9.33
N THR A 105 -23.55 30.17 -10.15
CA THR A 105 -24.89 29.67 -9.84
C THR A 105 -24.82 28.69 -8.65
N PRO A 106 -25.89 28.53 -7.86
CA PRO A 106 -25.94 27.53 -6.79
C PRO A 106 -25.65 26.10 -7.27
N LEU A 107 -26.01 25.78 -8.52
CA LEU A 107 -25.76 24.46 -9.11
C LEU A 107 -24.27 24.23 -9.42
N GLU A 108 -23.57 25.24 -9.93
CA GLU A 108 -22.11 25.17 -10.15
C GLU A 108 -21.34 25.04 -8.83
N ARG A 109 -21.80 25.72 -7.77
CA ARG A 109 -21.21 25.57 -6.42
C ARG A 109 -21.44 24.17 -5.86
N ALA A 110 -22.64 23.62 -6.04
CA ALA A 110 -22.95 22.26 -5.62
C ALA A 110 -22.08 21.22 -6.35
N GLY A 111 -21.81 21.41 -7.65
CA GLY A 111 -20.90 20.56 -8.41
C GLY A 111 -19.44 20.66 -7.96
N ALA A 112 -18.96 21.87 -7.67
CA ALA A 112 -17.59 22.06 -7.15
C ALA A 112 -17.42 21.44 -5.75
N GLN A 113 -18.42 21.60 -4.88
CA GLN A 113 -18.42 20.98 -3.56
C GLN A 113 -18.47 19.44 -3.67
N LEU A 114 -19.32 18.90 -4.54
CA LEU A 114 -19.39 17.46 -4.81
C LEU A 114 -18.04 16.90 -5.25
N GLY A 115 -17.37 17.56 -6.20
CA GLY A 115 -16.05 17.13 -6.67
C GLY A 115 -14.99 17.16 -5.57
N LYS A 116 -15.02 18.18 -4.71
CA LYS A 116 -14.14 18.26 -3.54
C LYS A 116 -14.43 17.15 -2.53
N ASP A 117 -15.70 16.96 -2.18
CA ASP A 117 -16.12 15.93 -1.23
C ASP A 117 -15.76 14.53 -1.76
N LEU A 118 -15.93 14.27 -3.07
CA LEU A 118 -15.50 13.03 -3.72
C LEU A 118 -13.98 12.82 -3.61
N ALA A 119 -13.18 13.87 -3.86
CA ALA A 119 -11.72 13.80 -3.74
C ALA A 119 -11.30 13.53 -2.29
N ASP A 120 -11.89 14.23 -1.33
CA ASP A 120 -11.60 14.05 0.10
C ASP A 120 -11.97 12.63 0.58
N LEU A 121 -13.06 12.04 0.06
CA LEU A 121 -13.45 10.66 0.35
C LEU A 121 -12.50 9.64 -0.31
N ASP A 122 -12.12 9.85 -1.56
CA ASP A 122 -11.18 8.96 -2.27
C ASP A 122 -9.79 8.97 -1.63
N ASP A 123 -9.33 10.15 -1.21
CA ASP A 123 -8.09 10.35 -0.45
C ASP A 123 -8.09 9.53 0.85
N GLN A 124 -9.20 9.52 1.60
CA GLN A 124 -9.33 8.73 2.83
C GLN A 124 -9.26 7.22 2.56
N ILE A 125 -9.92 6.75 1.50
CA ILE A 125 -9.87 5.34 1.11
C ILE A 125 -8.44 4.96 0.69
N THR A 126 -7.80 5.78 -0.14
CA THR A 126 -6.43 5.53 -0.63
C THR A 126 -5.43 5.51 0.52
N ARG A 127 -5.54 6.42 1.51
CA ARG A 127 -4.70 6.38 2.73
C ARG A 127 -4.91 5.10 3.53
N ARG A 128 -6.15 4.60 3.65
CA ARG A 128 -6.44 3.33 4.35
C ARG A 128 -5.89 2.13 3.58
N GLU A 129 -5.91 2.16 2.24
CA GLU A 129 -5.29 1.13 1.39
C GLU A 129 -3.76 1.11 1.53
N GLU A 130 -3.12 2.28 1.54
CA GLU A 130 -1.69 2.41 1.77
C GLU A 130 -1.29 1.93 3.17
N TRP A 131 -2.08 2.29 4.19
CA TRP A 131 -1.92 1.77 5.55
C TRP A 131 -2.02 0.25 5.61
N MET A 132 -2.98 -0.34 4.89
CA MET A 132 -3.13 -1.78 4.79
C MET A 132 -1.90 -2.44 4.17
N CYS A 133 -1.35 -1.85 3.10
CA CYS A 133 -0.10 -2.29 2.48
C CYS A 133 1.07 -2.22 3.47
N SER A 134 1.21 -1.12 4.20
CA SER A 134 2.25 -0.97 5.22
C SER A 134 2.14 -2.03 6.32
N ARG A 135 0.94 -2.28 6.86
CA ARG A 135 0.72 -3.30 7.91
C ARG A 135 1.02 -4.71 7.41
N ALA A 136 0.59 -5.04 6.19
CA ALA A 136 0.91 -6.31 5.55
C ALA A 136 2.43 -6.51 5.37
N LEU A 137 3.17 -5.48 4.94
CA LEU A 137 4.62 -5.56 4.72
C LEU A 137 5.44 -5.57 6.02
N THR A 138 4.99 -4.87 7.06
CA THR A 138 5.72 -4.72 8.33
C THR A 138 5.46 -5.87 9.28
N THR A 139 4.18 -6.21 9.49
CA THR A 139 3.76 -7.21 10.48
C THR A 139 3.40 -8.54 9.86
N GLY A 140 3.20 -8.62 8.53
CA GLY A 140 2.67 -9.80 7.86
C GLY A 140 1.19 -10.04 8.14
N GLN A 141 0.52 -9.11 8.84
CA GLN A 141 -0.86 -9.21 9.27
C GLN A 141 -1.56 -7.86 9.07
N VAL A 142 -2.87 -7.90 8.84
CA VAL A 142 -3.71 -6.70 8.81
C VAL A 142 -4.83 -6.92 9.81
N GLN A 143 -4.85 -6.09 10.85
CA GLN A 143 -5.96 -6.04 11.79
C GLN A 143 -7.01 -5.08 11.24
N VAL A 144 -8.17 -5.64 10.91
CA VAL A 144 -9.35 -4.89 10.48
C VAL A 144 -10.22 -4.70 11.72
N VAL A 145 -10.04 -3.57 12.38
CA VAL A 145 -10.89 -3.14 13.50
C VAL A 145 -11.79 -2.01 13.01
N GLY A 146 -13.09 -2.16 13.21
CA GLY A 146 -14.11 -1.18 12.83
C GLY A 146 -15.44 -1.43 13.51
N GLU A 147 -16.45 -0.63 13.17
CA GLU A 147 -17.79 -0.78 13.74
C GLU A 147 -18.42 -2.11 13.30
N GLY A 148 -18.42 -3.09 14.23
CA GLY A 148 -18.98 -4.43 13.99
C GLY A 148 -18.06 -5.39 13.24
N VAL A 149 -16.78 -5.06 13.05
CA VAL A 149 -15.78 -5.92 12.44
C VAL A 149 -14.51 -5.90 13.28
N ASP A 150 -14.09 -7.08 13.73
CA ASP A 150 -12.80 -7.32 14.38
C ASP A 150 -12.24 -8.62 13.78
N ASP A 151 -11.41 -8.47 12.75
CA ASP A 151 -10.82 -9.59 12.03
C ASP A 151 -9.32 -9.35 11.84
N THR A 152 -8.54 -10.42 11.85
CA THR A 152 -7.09 -10.37 11.62
C THR A 152 -6.74 -11.24 10.44
N ILE A 153 -6.33 -10.58 9.35
CA ILE A 153 -5.87 -11.24 8.14
C ILE A 153 -4.38 -11.55 8.32
N ASP A 154 -4.02 -12.83 8.41
CA ASP A 154 -2.62 -13.27 8.53
C ASP A 154 -2.12 -13.85 7.21
N PHE A 155 -1.10 -13.21 6.64
CA PHE A 155 -0.45 -13.65 5.41
C PHE A 155 0.65 -14.69 5.65
N LEU A 156 0.82 -15.15 6.89
CA LEU A 156 1.75 -16.21 7.29
C LEU A 156 3.22 -15.86 6.99
N MET A 157 3.56 -14.58 7.12
CA MET A 157 4.94 -14.09 7.02
C MET A 157 5.79 -14.71 8.14
N ALA A 158 6.89 -15.35 7.76
CA ALA A 158 7.77 -16.00 8.72
C ALA A 158 8.27 -15.01 9.79
N ALA A 159 8.28 -15.42 11.06
CA ALA A 159 8.79 -14.59 12.16
C ALA A 159 10.26 -14.17 11.93
N ASP A 160 11.00 -15.04 11.24
CA ASP A 160 12.36 -14.84 10.77
C ASP A 160 12.54 -13.66 9.80
N HIS A 161 11.47 -13.19 9.17
CA HIS A 161 11.46 -12.02 8.28
C HIS A 161 11.02 -10.74 9.02
N LYS A 162 10.81 -10.81 10.34
CA LYS A 162 10.47 -9.70 11.23
C LYS A 162 11.65 -9.47 12.17
N VAL A 163 12.62 -8.68 11.74
CA VAL A 163 13.87 -8.45 12.44
C VAL A 163 13.74 -7.25 13.37
N THR A 164 14.30 -7.34 14.57
CA THR A 164 14.45 -6.20 15.49
C THR A 164 15.87 -6.21 16.03
N LEU A 165 16.65 -5.17 15.72
CA LEU A 165 18.02 -5.03 16.19
C LEU A 165 18.03 -4.52 17.63
N SER A 166 18.63 -5.29 18.55
CA SER A 166 18.73 -4.94 19.96
C SER A 166 20.11 -4.43 20.38
N THR A 167 21.19 -4.93 19.78
CA THR A 167 22.59 -4.65 20.16
C THR A 167 23.36 -3.87 19.11
N ASP A 168 23.16 -4.19 17.82
CA ASP A 168 23.88 -3.59 16.69
C ASP A 168 22.98 -2.66 15.89
N LYS A 169 22.25 -1.79 16.61
CA LYS A 169 21.41 -0.76 15.99
C LYS A 169 22.25 0.17 15.14
N TRP A 170 21.66 0.76 14.11
CA TRP A 170 22.40 1.56 13.14
C TRP A 170 22.93 2.88 13.72
N ASP A 171 22.35 3.33 14.84
CA ASP A 171 22.82 4.45 15.65
C ASP A 171 23.98 4.08 16.61
N ALA A 172 24.26 2.79 16.81
CA ALA A 172 25.32 2.32 17.69
C ALA A 172 26.69 2.29 16.98
N ALA A 173 27.74 2.59 17.73
CA ALA A 173 29.11 2.58 17.24
C ALA A 173 29.56 1.16 16.87
N GLY A 174 29.99 0.96 15.61
CA GLY A 174 30.48 -0.33 15.10
C GLY A 174 29.44 -1.17 14.35
N SER A 175 28.21 -0.67 14.18
CA SER A 175 27.20 -1.30 13.33
C SER A 175 27.61 -1.30 11.85
N ASP A 176 27.19 -2.33 11.11
CA ASP A 176 27.40 -2.46 9.66
C ASP A 176 26.05 -2.55 8.91
N PRO A 177 25.38 -1.41 8.65
CA PRO A 177 24.11 -1.37 7.93
C PRO A 177 24.17 -2.04 6.55
N LEU A 178 25.31 -1.95 5.85
CA LEU A 178 25.50 -2.57 4.53
C LEU A 178 25.67 -4.09 4.65
N GLY A 179 26.28 -4.58 5.72
CA GLY A 179 26.33 -6.00 6.08
C GLY A 179 24.94 -6.58 6.35
N ASP A 180 24.12 -5.86 7.11
CA ASP A 180 22.74 -6.25 7.43
C ASP A 180 21.88 -6.35 6.17
N LEU A 181 21.89 -5.32 5.31
CA LEU A 181 21.15 -5.33 4.05
C LEU A 181 21.57 -6.51 3.14
N ARG A 182 22.87 -6.84 3.09
CA ARG A 182 23.37 -8.01 2.36
C ARG A 182 22.90 -9.34 2.98
N ALA A 183 22.82 -9.43 4.30
CA ALA A 183 22.33 -10.63 4.98
C ALA A 183 20.83 -10.82 4.75
N TRP A 184 20.04 -9.77 4.91
CA TRP A 184 18.59 -9.78 4.69
C TRP A 184 18.24 -10.07 3.24
N LYS A 185 18.94 -9.46 2.27
CA LYS A 185 18.75 -9.78 0.84
C LYS A 185 19.03 -11.25 0.53
N ARG A 186 20.08 -11.84 1.12
CA ARG A 186 20.40 -13.27 0.97
C ARG A 186 19.33 -14.16 1.58
N LYS A 187 18.73 -13.75 2.71
CA LYS A 187 17.63 -14.46 3.36
C LYS A 187 16.39 -14.48 2.48
N ILE A 188 15.95 -13.32 2.00
CA ILE A 188 14.81 -13.20 1.06
C ILE A 188 15.05 -14.09 -0.17
N ALA A 189 16.26 -14.06 -0.75
CA ALA A 189 16.62 -14.87 -1.91
C ALA A 189 16.63 -16.38 -1.65
N ARG A 190 16.89 -16.80 -0.42
CA ARG A 190 16.87 -18.21 -0.01
C ARG A 190 15.43 -18.70 0.18
N ASP A 191 14.60 -17.91 0.85
CA ASP A 191 13.31 -18.36 1.34
C ASP A 191 12.17 -18.14 0.32
N SER A 192 12.17 -17.03 -0.42
CA SER A 192 11.17 -16.75 -1.48
C SER A 192 11.61 -17.14 -2.89
N GLY A 193 12.92 -17.27 -3.09
CA GLY A 193 13.51 -17.38 -4.41
C GLY A 193 13.48 -16.10 -5.26
N ARG A 194 13.03 -14.97 -4.70
CA ARG A 194 13.08 -13.63 -5.30
C ARG A 194 14.27 -12.84 -4.77
N THR A 195 14.74 -11.87 -5.54
CA THR A 195 15.83 -10.99 -5.12
C THR A 195 15.24 -9.64 -4.74
N ALA A 196 15.44 -9.23 -3.49
CA ALA A 196 15.04 -7.89 -3.06
C ALA A 196 15.85 -6.82 -3.80
N ASN A 197 15.14 -5.82 -4.32
CA ASN A 197 15.69 -4.73 -5.12
C ASN A 197 15.35 -3.35 -4.57
N VAL A 198 14.36 -3.23 -3.67
CA VAL A 198 13.93 -1.96 -3.11
C VAL A 198 13.96 -2.03 -1.59
N ALA A 199 14.55 -1.02 -0.95
CA ALA A 199 14.46 -0.76 0.46
C ALA A 199 13.76 0.58 0.73
N VAL A 200 12.76 0.55 1.60
CA VAL A 200 12.00 1.71 2.04
C VAL A 200 12.30 1.95 3.51
N LEU A 201 12.84 3.13 3.82
CA LEU A 201 13.30 3.54 5.14
C LEU A 201 12.39 4.63 5.68
N SER A 202 12.14 4.58 6.99
CA SER A 202 11.63 5.74 7.75
C SER A 202 12.71 6.81 7.91
N GLY A 203 12.34 8.08 8.10
CA GLY A 203 13.27 9.19 8.29
C GLY A 203 14.35 8.93 9.34
N GLU A 204 14.00 8.38 10.51
CA GLU A 204 14.98 8.03 11.54
C GLU A 204 15.97 6.94 11.10
N ALA A 205 15.51 5.95 10.31
CA ALA A 205 16.38 4.93 9.76
C ALA A 205 17.32 5.51 8.68
N VAL A 206 16.87 6.50 7.92
CA VAL A 206 17.70 7.24 6.96
C VAL A 206 18.77 8.05 7.67
N ASP A 207 18.40 8.79 8.72
CA ASP A 207 19.33 9.59 9.51
C ASP A 207 20.40 8.70 10.15
N ALA A 208 20.01 7.57 10.75
CA ALA A 208 20.94 6.59 11.30
C ALA A 208 21.85 5.98 10.21
N PHE A 209 21.32 5.70 9.03
CA PHE A 209 22.09 5.16 7.91
C PHE A 209 23.13 6.16 7.38
N GLN A 210 22.75 7.43 7.21
CA GLN A 210 23.63 8.48 6.70
C GLN A 210 24.69 8.92 7.72
N ALA A 211 24.35 8.91 9.01
CA ALA A 211 25.27 9.28 10.09
C ALA A 211 26.33 8.21 10.37
N ASN A 212 26.20 7.00 9.82
CA ASN A 212 27.09 5.90 10.11
C ASN A 212 28.46 6.01 9.40
N ASP A 213 29.53 6.03 10.19
CA ASP A 213 30.92 6.15 9.70
C ASP A 213 31.32 5.06 8.71
N MET A 214 30.80 3.83 8.86
CA MET A 214 31.12 2.72 7.96
C MET A 214 30.49 2.90 6.59
N VAL A 215 29.24 3.40 6.55
CA VAL A 215 28.54 3.73 5.31
C VAL A 215 29.29 4.85 4.57
N MET A 216 29.65 5.93 5.28
CA MET A 216 30.42 7.03 4.71
C MET A 216 31.78 6.58 4.14
N LYS A 217 32.51 5.72 4.86
CA LYS A 217 33.81 5.19 4.40
C LYS A 217 33.68 4.30 3.18
N GLN A 218 32.66 3.44 3.13
CA GLN A 218 32.44 2.52 2.01
C GLN A 218 31.96 3.25 0.75
N LEU A 219 31.07 4.24 0.89
CA LEU A 219 30.60 5.07 -0.24
C LEU A 219 31.71 5.96 -0.82
N ASN A 220 32.63 6.46 0.00
CA ASN A 220 33.72 7.35 -0.43
C ASN A 220 34.97 6.59 -0.93
N THR A 221 34.89 5.26 -1.10
CA THR A 221 36.01 4.47 -1.61
C THR A 221 36.15 4.65 -3.11
N ARG A 222 37.02 5.60 -3.51
CA ARG A 222 37.37 6.06 -4.88
C ARG A 222 37.60 5.02 -6.00
N ARG A 223 37.52 3.71 -5.72
CA ARG A 223 37.79 2.62 -6.69
C ARG A 223 36.60 1.69 -6.93
N VAL A 224 35.53 1.81 -6.16
CA VAL A 224 34.29 1.06 -6.33
C VAL A 224 33.18 2.08 -6.24
N ASP A 225 32.51 2.38 -7.36
CA ASP A 225 31.26 3.13 -7.32
C ASP A 225 30.25 2.25 -6.57
N LEU A 226 30.13 2.46 -5.26
CA LEU A 226 29.28 1.64 -4.39
C LEU A 226 27.82 2.13 -4.43
N GLY A 227 27.59 3.29 -5.03
CA GLY A 227 26.26 3.86 -5.24
C GLY A 227 26.31 5.36 -5.51
N LEU A 228 25.25 5.89 -6.12
CA LEU A 228 25.02 7.33 -6.29
C LEU A 228 23.86 7.73 -5.39
N ILE A 229 24.14 8.53 -4.36
CA ILE A 229 23.10 9.17 -3.55
C ILE A 229 22.76 10.49 -4.23
N LEU A 230 21.64 10.53 -4.94
CA LEU A 230 21.09 11.72 -5.58
C LEU A 230 19.65 11.86 -5.10
N PRO A 231 19.42 12.57 -3.98
CA PRO A 231 18.09 12.80 -3.45
C PRO A 231 17.22 13.44 -4.53
N GLN A 232 16.26 12.66 -5.04
CA GLN A 232 15.24 13.17 -5.94
C GLN A 232 13.91 13.03 -5.22
N GLU A 233 13.24 14.15 -4.99
CA GLU A 233 11.87 14.15 -4.53
C GLU A 233 11.01 13.56 -5.65
N LEU A 234 10.47 12.38 -5.40
CA LEU A 234 9.47 11.79 -6.27
C LEU A 234 8.11 12.40 -5.92
N PRO A 235 7.18 12.45 -6.89
CA PRO A 235 5.77 12.58 -6.57
C PRO A 235 5.40 11.56 -5.49
N ASP A 236 4.50 11.94 -4.57
CA ASP A 236 4.02 11.13 -3.46
C ASP A 236 4.77 11.24 -2.12
N GLY A 237 5.63 12.25 -1.93
CA GLY A 237 6.29 12.47 -0.63
C GLY A 237 7.34 11.42 -0.28
N VAL A 238 7.86 10.74 -1.31
CA VAL A 238 8.94 9.77 -1.21
C VAL A 238 10.21 10.43 -1.72
N THR A 239 11.30 10.31 -0.99
CA THR A 239 12.61 10.78 -1.47
C THR A 239 13.41 9.58 -1.94
N TYR A 240 13.73 9.52 -3.22
CA TYR A 240 14.69 8.55 -3.71
C TYR A 240 16.08 8.96 -3.25
N LEU A 241 16.69 8.16 -2.37
CA LEU A 241 18.00 8.48 -1.83
C LEU A 241 19.10 8.13 -2.83
N GLY A 242 18.99 6.96 -3.48
CA GLY A 242 20.01 6.49 -4.40
C GLY A 242 20.03 4.97 -4.56
N TYR A 243 20.92 4.50 -5.44
CA TYR A 243 21.13 3.08 -5.67
C TYR A 243 22.43 2.62 -5.00
N LEU A 244 22.37 1.53 -4.24
CA LEU A 244 23.56 0.83 -3.73
C LEU A 244 23.96 -0.27 -4.71
N ASN A 245 25.13 -0.18 -5.34
CA ASN A 245 25.69 -1.20 -6.24
C ASN A 245 26.01 -2.52 -5.53
N ASP A 246 26.41 -2.47 -4.25
CA ASP A 246 26.51 -3.63 -3.35
C ASP A 246 25.66 -3.28 -2.10
N PRO A 247 24.43 -3.81 -1.94
CA PRO A 247 23.93 -5.11 -2.41
C PRO A 247 23.19 -5.14 -3.75
N GLY A 248 23.02 -4.02 -4.46
CA GLY A 248 22.15 -3.91 -5.64
C GLY A 248 20.70 -3.60 -5.23
N VAL A 249 20.48 -2.52 -4.49
CA VAL A 249 19.19 -2.13 -3.89
C VAL A 249 18.98 -0.63 -4.04
N ASP A 250 17.79 -0.25 -4.47
CA ASP A 250 17.29 1.13 -4.51
C ASP A 250 16.79 1.56 -3.13
N LEU A 251 17.27 2.70 -2.63
CA LEU A 251 16.90 3.25 -1.33
C LEU A 251 15.86 4.38 -1.48
N TYR A 252 14.76 4.28 -0.75
CA TYR A 252 13.71 5.29 -0.67
C TYR A 252 13.50 5.69 0.79
N ALA A 253 13.38 7.00 1.04
CA ALA A 253 12.87 7.53 2.30
C ALA A 253 11.35 7.74 2.17
N TYR A 254 10.59 7.26 3.14
CA TYR A 254 9.14 7.36 3.15
C TYR A 254 8.66 7.89 4.50
N ASP A 255 8.29 9.17 4.49
CA ASP A 255 7.88 9.96 5.67
C ASP A 255 6.42 10.40 5.54
N GLU A 256 5.53 9.44 5.30
CA GLU A 256 4.10 9.69 5.26
C GLU A 256 3.44 9.45 6.62
N TRP A 257 2.47 10.30 6.95
CA TRP A 257 1.72 10.28 8.20
C TRP A 257 0.25 10.04 7.92
N TYR A 258 -0.43 9.35 8.84
CA TYR A 258 -1.87 9.18 8.83
C TYR A 258 -2.44 9.55 10.19
N LEU A 259 -3.69 10.00 10.20
CA LEU A 259 -4.45 10.21 11.41
C LEU A 259 -5.11 8.89 11.81
N ASP A 260 -4.88 8.43 13.03
CA ASP A 260 -5.54 7.24 13.55
C ASP A 260 -7.00 7.53 13.96
N ASP A 261 -7.73 6.49 14.37
CA ASP A 261 -9.13 6.62 14.76
C ASP A 261 -9.31 7.42 16.08
N ASN A 262 -8.23 7.70 16.83
CA ASN A 262 -8.23 8.53 18.03
C ASN A 262 -7.87 10.02 17.76
N GLY A 263 -7.45 10.33 16.54
CA GLY A 263 -7.04 11.68 16.15
C GLY A 263 -5.54 11.95 16.31
N ASP A 264 -4.73 10.93 16.59
CA ASP A 264 -3.28 11.07 16.72
C ASP A 264 -2.58 10.83 15.37
N GLU A 265 -1.60 11.67 15.04
CA GLU A 265 -0.78 11.50 13.85
C GLU A 265 0.25 10.39 14.08
N GLN A 266 0.23 9.38 13.21
CA GLN A 266 1.12 8.24 13.25
C GLN A 266 1.88 8.10 11.92
N PRO A 267 3.17 7.75 11.94
CA PRO A 267 3.91 7.50 10.71
C PRO A 267 3.46 6.17 10.10
N MET A 268 3.41 6.13 8.76
CA MET A 268 2.96 4.97 8.00
C MET A 268 3.91 3.78 8.19
N ILE A 269 5.21 4.04 8.22
CA ILE A 269 6.25 3.09 8.67
C ILE A 269 6.69 3.53 10.06
N ALA A 270 6.69 2.60 11.02
CA ALA A 270 7.13 2.92 12.38
C ALA A 270 8.55 3.48 12.39
N ALA A 271 8.80 4.43 13.29
CA ALA A 271 10.09 5.07 13.51
C ALA A 271 11.22 4.04 13.70
N GLY A 272 12.33 4.23 12.98
CA GLY A 272 13.45 3.28 12.92
C GLY A 272 13.15 2.01 12.12
N GLY A 273 12.03 1.95 11.41
CA GLY A 273 11.63 0.83 10.57
C GLY A 273 12.21 0.89 9.15
N LEU A 274 12.46 -0.29 8.60
CA LEU A 274 12.92 -0.53 7.24
C LEU A 274 12.18 -1.71 6.62
N ILE A 275 11.69 -1.53 5.39
CA ILE A 275 11.08 -2.59 4.59
C ILE A 275 12.02 -2.91 3.44
N LEU A 276 12.48 -4.16 3.35
CA LEU A 276 13.26 -4.66 2.22
C LEU A 276 12.40 -5.65 1.43
N GLY A 277 12.18 -5.36 0.16
CA GLY A 277 11.25 -6.12 -0.67
C GLY A 277 11.69 -6.28 -2.10
N ALA A 278 11.04 -7.22 -2.79
CA ALA A 278 11.14 -7.37 -4.23
C ALA A 278 9.92 -6.71 -4.91
N THR A 279 10.13 -5.94 -5.97
CA THR A 279 9.03 -5.38 -6.77
C THR A 279 8.45 -6.39 -7.76
N ASN A 280 9.20 -7.43 -8.10
CA ASN A 280 8.79 -8.47 -9.06
C ASN A 280 7.98 -9.61 -8.43
N THR A 281 7.11 -9.28 -7.50
CA THR A 281 6.25 -10.24 -6.79
C THR A 281 4.91 -10.41 -7.51
N ARG A 282 4.19 -11.48 -7.16
CA ARG A 282 2.83 -11.74 -7.67
C ARG A 282 1.75 -10.98 -6.90
N ASN A 283 2.13 -10.19 -5.91
CA ASN A 283 1.24 -9.40 -5.08
C ASN A 283 0.37 -8.47 -5.93
N ALA A 284 -0.86 -8.27 -5.47
CA ALA A 284 -1.82 -7.42 -6.13
C ALA A 284 -2.74 -6.77 -5.10
N MET A 285 -3.20 -5.55 -5.36
CA MET A 285 -4.40 -5.03 -4.71
C MET A 285 -5.62 -5.77 -5.25
N LEU A 286 -6.39 -6.35 -4.34
CA LEU A 286 -7.57 -7.13 -4.66
C LEU A 286 -8.80 -6.38 -4.16
N TYR A 287 -9.84 -6.29 -4.99
CA TYR A 287 -11.08 -5.60 -4.66
C TYR A 287 -12.24 -6.59 -4.73
N GLY A 288 -12.91 -6.79 -3.60
CA GLY A 288 -14.14 -7.59 -3.55
C GLY A 288 -15.34 -6.84 -4.15
N ALA A 289 -16.41 -7.58 -4.35
CA ALA A 289 -17.67 -7.03 -4.85
C ALA A 289 -18.27 -5.97 -3.92
N ILE A 290 -18.78 -4.89 -4.52
CA ILE A 290 -19.53 -3.84 -3.81
C ILE A 290 -20.90 -4.40 -3.40
N GLN A 291 -21.21 -4.33 -2.10
CA GLN A 291 -22.45 -4.85 -1.50
C GLN A 291 -23.53 -3.76 -1.38
N ASP A 292 -23.84 -3.07 -2.48
CA ASP A 292 -24.91 -2.07 -2.56
C ASP A 292 -25.94 -2.48 -3.63
N LEU A 293 -27.23 -2.30 -3.33
CA LEU A 293 -28.32 -2.69 -4.24
C LEU A 293 -28.22 -1.96 -5.58
N ASP A 294 -27.84 -0.68 -5.57
CA ASP A 294 -27.72 0.12 -6.79
C ASP A 294 -26.51 -0.33 -7.62
N ALA A 295 -25.46 -0.86 -6.98
CA ALA A 295 -24.32 -1.46 -7.67
C ALA A 295 -24.71 -2.76 -8.39
N ILE A 296 -25.57 -3.57 -7.75
CA ILE A 296 -26.10 -4.81 -8.34
C ILE A 296 -27.02 -4.49 -9.52
N GLU A 297 -27.93 -3.52 -9.36
CA GLU A 297 -28.89 -3.15 -10.40
C GLU A 297 -28.21 -2.47 -11.60
N SER A 298 -27.14 -1.71 -11.37
CA SER A 298 -26.35 -1.07 -12.44
C SER A 298 -25.34 -2.00 -13.11
N GLY A 299 -25.11 -3.21 -12.56
CA GLY A 299 -24.11 -4.16 -13.04
C GLY A 299 -22.66 -3.77 -12.72
N LEU A 300 -22.44 -2.75 -11.87
CA LEU A 300 -21.12 -2.24 -11.47
C LEU A 300 -20.63 -2.89 -10.16
N VAL A 301 -20.86 -4.19 -10.02
CA VAL A 301 -20.49 -4.96 -8.82
C VAL A 301 -18.97 -5.10 -8.69
N GLU A 302 -18.26 -5.17 -9.83
CA GLU A 302 -16.80 -5.26 -9.93
C GLU A 302 -16.17 -3.86 -10.10
N ALA A 303 -16.05 -3.10 -9.01
CA ALA A 303 -15.45 -1.76 -9.05
C ALA A 303 -14.50 -1.53 -7.87
N ALA A 304 -13.40 -0.80 -8.11
CA ALA A 304 -12.48 -0.36 -7.05
C ALA A 304 -13.08 0.78 -6.20
N ARG A 305 -13.96 1.59 -6.80
CA ARG A 305 -14.67 2.71 -6.18
C ARG A 305 -16.11 2.72 -6.67
N PHE A 306 -17.05 2.89 -5.75
CA PHE A 306 -18.47 3.06 -6.10
C PHE A 306 -19.04 4.30 -5.40
N PRO A 307 -19.19 5.43 -6.11
CA PRO A 307 -19.81 6.64 -5.56
C PRO A 307 -21.34 6.50 -5.57
N LYS A 308 -21.99 6.90 -4.49
CA LYS A 308 -23.44 6.95 -4.36
C LYS A 308 -23.87 8.24 -3.70
N SER A 309 -24.87 8.90 -4.26
CA SER A 309 -25.46 10.09 -3.67
C SER A 309 -26.98 9.97 -3.57
N TRP A 310 -27.56 10.46 -2.48
CA TRP A 310 -29.01 10.50 -2.31
C TRP A 310 -29.42 11.69 -1.43
N VAL A 311 -30.69 12.07 -1.48
CA VAL A 311 -31.24 13.19 -0.69
C VAL A 311 -32.20 12.65 0.36
N THR A 312 -32.06 13.13 1.59
CA THR A 312 -33.03 12.92 2.66
C THR A 312 -33.93 14.16 2.76
N GLN A 313 -35.24 13.98 2.93
CA GLN A 313 -36.17 15.12 2.99
C GLN A 313 -36.16 15.80 4.37
N GLU A 314 -36.05 15.03 5.45
CA GLU A 314 -36.05 15.55 6.83
C GLU A 314 -35.00 14.81 7.69
N PRO A 315 -33.93 15.49 8.15
CA PRO A 315 -33.49 16.83 7.74
C PRO A 315 -33.07 16.86 6.25
N SER A 316 -33.26 18.02 5.61
CA SER A 316 -32.88 18.20 4.20
C SER A 316 -31.36 18.23 4.05
N ALA A 317 -30.80 17.10 3.64
CA ALA A 317 -29.38 16.93 3.41
C ALA A 317 -29.16 15.98 2.22
N ARG A 318 -28.13 16.28 1.43
CA ARG A 318 -27.60 15.34 0.45
C ARG A 318 -26.50 14.54 1.10
N TRP A 319 -26.58 13.22 0.99
CA TRP A 319 -25.52 12.32 1.40
C TRP A 319 -24.69 11.96 0.19
N LEU A 320 -23.37 11.98 0.38
CA LEU A 320 -22.41 11.43 -0.54
C LEU A 320 -21.68 10.29 0.17
N LYS A 321 -21.58 9.14 -0.48
CA LYS A 321 -20.92 7.95 0.01
C LYS A 321 -19.99 7.42 -1.07
N LEU A 322 -18.79 7.03 -0.69
CA LEU A 322 -17.85 6.34 -1.58
C LEU A 322 -17.57 4.96 -0.97
N GLN A 323 -17.79 3.89 -1.73
CA GLN A 323 -17.60 2.53 -1.24
C GLN A 323 -16.41 1.86 -1.92
N SER A 324 -15.66 1.07 -1.15
CA SER A 324 -14.56 0.24 -1.62
C SER A 324 -14.46 -1.00 -0.72
N ALA A 325 -14.00 -2.13 -1.28
CA ALA A 325 -13.73 -3.35 -0.54
C ALA A 325 -12.30 -3.86 -0.84
N PRO A 326 -11.26 -3.12 -0.40
CA PRO A 326 -9.88 -3.41 -0.78
C PRO A 326 -9.23 -4.45 0.14
N LEU A 327 -8.29 -5.21 -0.42
CA LEU A 327 -7.43 -6.13 0.29
C LEU A 327 -6.02 -6.12 -0.32
N ALA A 328 -5.02 -5.84 0.50
CA ALA A 328 -3.61 -5.93 0.11
C ALA A 328 -3.20 -7.41 0.01
N GLY A 329 -3.28 -7.97 -1.20
CA GLY A 329 -3.00 -9.39 -1.46
C GLY A 329 -1.51 -9.70 -1.41
N LEU A 330 -0.98 -9.97 -0.22
CA LEU A 330 0.40 -10.40 0.00
C LEU A 330 0.54 -11.90 -0.29
N LEU A 331 0.70 -12.22 -1.58
CA LEU A 331 0.76 -13.59 -2.12
C LEU A 331 2.14 -14.26 -1.90
N GLU A 332 3.22 -13.46 -1.94
CA GLU A 332 4.59 -13.91 -1.69
C GLU A 332 5.18 -13.20 -0.44
N PRO A 333 4.68 -13.50 0.78
CA PRO A 333 5.09 -12.80 2.02
C PRO A 333 6.59 -12.96 2.34
N ASP A 334 7.17 -14.13 2.01
CA ASP A 334 8.59 -14.42 2.25
C ASP A 334 9.51 -13.61 1.31
N ALA A 335 8.97 -12.91 0.30
CA ALA A 335 9.72 -12.01 -0.58
C ALA A 335 10.03 -10.64 0.09
N PHE A 336 9.55 -10.43 1.31
CA PHE A 336 9.69 -9.21 2.08
C PHE A 336 10.36 -9.49 3.43
N LEU A 337 11.03 -8.47 3.96
CA LEU A 337 11.59 -8.47 5.30
C LEU A 337 11.37 -7.09 5.89
N TYR A 338 10.88 -7.06 7.12
CA TYR A 338 10.80 -5.85 7.94
C TYR A 338 11.89 -5.89 9.00
N ALA A 339 12.62 -4.79 9.16
CA ALA A 339 13.64 -4.64 10.18
C ALA A 339 13.40 -3.36 10.97
N LYS A 340 13.44 -3.45 12.30
CA LYS A 340 13.59 -2.29 13.18
C LYS A 340 15.07 -2.10 13.50
N VAL A 341 15.63 -0.99 13.05
CA VAL A 341 17.08 -0.71 13.02
C VAL A 341 17.55 0.36 14.01
N VAL A 342 16.59 1.09 14.62
CA VAL A 342 16.80 2.09 15.69
C VAL A 342 15.99 1.73 16.92
#